data_AF-A0A094ACR3-F1
#
_entry.id   AF-A0A094ACR3-F1
#
_cell.length_a   1.000
_cell.length_b   1.000
_cell.length_c   1.000
_cell.angle_alpha   90.00
_cell.angle_beta   90.00
_cell.angle_gamma   90.00
#
_symmetry.space_group_name_H-M   'P 1'
#
loop_
_entity.id
_entity.type
_entity.pdbx_description
1 polymer ?
#
loop_
_entity_poly.entity_id
_entity_poly.type
_entity_poly.pdbx_seq_one_letter_code
_entity_poly.pdbx_strand_id
1 'polypeptide(L)'
;ALKLAASDPNQTADSLEQASREVREATERFNHSNIQLKQAPEELKQAAAELGVATEMFNGEADRLKGEVEGVLGRVVLIDVEEGDKEWVLVNGIKERIWGYEGERSRSAMLELIEFLAEHSSDLGGIMGLKDE
;
A
#
# COMPACT_ATOMS: atom_id res chain seq x y z
N ALA A 1 48.53 13.76 48.99
CA ALA A 1 48.61 12.69 47.98
C ALA A 1 48.73 13.29 46.57
N LEU A 2 49.79 14.07 46.30
CA LEU A 2 50.05 14.73 45.01
C LEU A 2 51.16 13.97 44.24
N LYS A 3 51.05 12.65 44.18
CA LYS A 3 52.11 11.77 43.67
C LYS A 3 51.55 10.72 42.71
N LEU A 4 50.76 11.16 41.74
CA LEU A 4 50.34 10.33 40.60
C LEU A 4 50.47 11.05 39.24
N ALA A 5 51.02 12.27 39.21
CA ALA A 5 51.24 13.03 37.99
C ALA A 5 52.74 13.10 37.68
N ALA A 6 53.30 11.97 37.23
CA ALA A 6 54.53 11.92 36.45
C ALA A 6 54.69 10.50 35.90
N SER A 7 53.68 10.06 35.14
CA SER A 7 53.98 9.17 34.02
C SER A 7 54.98 9.90 33.13
N ASP A 8 55.91 9.17 32.54
CA ASP A 8 56.97 9.72 31.68
C ASP A 8 56.39 10.80 30.74
N PRO A 9 56.99 12.00 30.64
CA PRO A 9 56.53 13.06 29.75
C PRO A 9 56.27 12.58 28.31
N ASN A 10 57.04 11.59 27.83
CA ASN A 10 56.81 10.97 26.53
C ASN A 10 55.51 10.17 26.49
N GLN A 11 55.20 9.37 27.51
CA GLN A 11 53.93 8.63 27.58
C GLN A 11 52.72 9.57 27.65
N THR A 12 52.88 10.71 28.30
CA THR A 12 51.83 11.74 28.37
C THR A 12 51.62 12.39 27.00
N ALA A 13 52.70 12.67 26.26
CA ALA A 13 52.64 13.22 24.91
C ALA A 13 51.99 12.24 23.91
N ASP A 14 52.39 10.96 23.95
CA ASP A 14 51.84 9.91 23.07
C ASP A 14 50.33 9.72 23.32
N SER A 15 49.91 9.71 24.58
CA SER A 15 48.50 9.61 24.97
C SER A 15 47.68 10.80 24.49
N LEU A 16 48.22 12.02 24.58
CA LEU A 16 47.57 13.23 24.09
C LEU A 16 47.44 13.23 22.55
N GLU A 17 48.46 12.74 21.84
CA GLU A 17 48.44 12.61 20.38
C GLU A 17 47.41 11.57 19.92
N GLN A 18 47.33 10.43 20.61
CA GLN A 18 46.30 9.42 20.36
C GLN A 18 44.90 9.99 20.60
N ALA A 19 44.65 10.62 21.75
CA ALA A 19 43.36 11.24 22.05
C ALA A 19 42.98 12.31 21.00
N SER A 20 43.96 13.09 20.53
CA SER A 20 43.73 14.10 19.49
C SER A 20 43.34 13.47 18.14
N ARG A 21 43.95 12.33 17.77
CA ARG A 21 43.57 11.56 16.58
C ARG A 21 42.14 11.01 16.71
N GLU A 22 41.82 10.40 17.83
CA GLU A 22 40.47 9.84 18.09
C GLU A 22 39.39 10.92 18.03
N VAL A 23 39.64 12.10 18.61
CA VAL A 23 38.71 13.24 18.53
C VAL A 23 38.53 13.72 17.09
N ARG A 24 39.60 13.76 16.29
CA ARG A 24 39.52 14.17 14.88
C ARG A 24 38.67 13.20 14.08
N GLU A 25 38.92 11.89 14.21
CA GLU A 25 38.14 10.86 13.54
C GLU A 25 36.67 10.88 13.96
N ALA A 26 36.39 11.05 15.26
CA ALA A 26 35.03 11.17 15.77
C ALA A 26 34.31 12.40 15.18
N THR A 27 35.02 13.52 15.04
CA THR A 27 34.48 14.74 14.43
C THR A 27 34.17 14.56 12.95
N GLU A 28 35.04 13.88 12.20
CA GLU A 28 34.82 13.57 10.79
C GLU A 28 33.60 12.67 10.60
N ARG A 29 33.48 11.60 11.41
CA ARG A 29 32.30 10.72 11.41
C ARG A 29 31.02 11.48 11.76
N PHE A 30 31.07 12.32 12.79
CA PHE A 30 29.93 13.16 13.18
C PHE A 30 29.49 14.09 12.05
N ASN A 31 30.43 14.77 11.41
CA ASN A 31 30.13 15.67 10.29
C ASN A 31 29.50 14.92 9.12
N HIS A 32 30.02 13.74 8.79
CA HIS A 32 29.44 12.90 7.74
C HIS A 32 27.99 12.50 8.06
N SER A 33 27.74 11.99 9.27
CA SER A 33 26.38 11.65 9.72
C SER A 33 25.45 12.85 9.73
N ASN A 34 25.94 14.04 10.12
CA ASN A 34 25.14 15.26 10.13
C ASN A 34 24.76 15.73 8.71
N ILE A 35 25.64 15.54 7.72
CA ILE A 35 25.31 15.81 6.31
C ILE A 35 24.19 14.89 5.84
N GLN A 36 24.28 13.59 6.12
CA GLN A 36 23.22 12.64 5.75
C GLN A 36 21.89 12.97 6.43
N LEU A 37 21.92 13.28 7.74
CA LEU A 37 20.73 13.69 8.49
C LEU A 37 20.08 14.97 7.96
N LYS A 38 20.84 15.87 7.34
CA LYS A 38 20.30 17.07 6.69
C LYS A 38 19.64 16.77 5.34
N GLN A 39 20.02 15.69 4.67
CA GLN A 39 19.47 15.28 3.39
C GLN A 39 18.21 14.43 3.54
N ALA A 40 18.16 13.58 4.57
CA ALA A 40 17.04 12.67 4.82
C ALA A 40 15.64 13.33 4.83
N PRO A 41 15.43 14.56 5.36
CA PRO A 41 14.13 15.20 5.32
C PRO A 41 13.63 15.50 3.90
N GLU A 42 14.53 15.88 2.99
CA GLU A 42 14.14 16.18 1.61
C GLU A 42 13.88 14.91 0.81
N GLU A 43 14.66 13.84 1.04
CA GLU A 43 14.36 12.52 0.49
C GLU A 43 13.00 12.01 0.97
N LEU A 44 12.70 12.16 2.26
CA LEU A 44 11.41 11.79 2.83
C LEU A 44 10.26 12.62 2.23
N LYS A 45 10.47 13.92 2.04
CA LYS A 45 9.47 14.80 1.42
C LYS A 45 9.20 14.41 -0.03
N GLN A 46 10.24 14.08 -0.79
CA GLN A 46 10.11 13.61 -2.16
C GLN A 46 9.33 12.29 -2.21
N ALA A 47 9.69 11.31 -1.38
CA ALA A 47 8.98 10.03 -1.30
C ALA A 47 7.51 10.21 -0.89
N ALA A 48 7.22 11.13 0.04
CA ALA A 48 5.85 11.45 0.44
C ALA A 48 5.05 12.09 -0.71
N ALA A 49 5.66 12.96 -1.52
CA ALA A 49 5.02 13.56 -2.68
C ALA A 49 4.71 12.49 -3.76
N GLU A 50 5.66 11.60 -4.05
CA GLU A 50 5.46 10.48 -4.98
C GLU A 50 4.36 9.54 -4.51
N LEU A 51 4.32 9.22 -3.22
CA LEU A 51 3.24 8.42 -2.63
C LEU A 51 1.88 9.12 -2.75
N GLY A 52 1.84 10.44 -2.60
CA GLY A 52 0.63 11.24 -2.80
C GLY A 52 0.08 11.10 -4.21
N VAL A 53 0.93 11.30 -5.22
CA VAL A 53 0.56 11.16 -6.64
C VAL A 53 0.08 9.73 -6.94
N ALA A 54 0.79 8.71 -6.46
CA ALA A 54 0.38 7.32 -6.66
C ALA A 54 -0.98 7.01 -6.03
N THR A 55 -1.25 7.57 -4.85
CA THR A 55 -2.53 7.40 -4.14
C THR A 55 -3.68 8.08 -4.88
N GLU A 56 -3.46 9.27 -5.43
CA GLU A 56 -4.46 9.97 -6.26
C GLU A 56 -4.77 9.18 -7.52
N MET A 57 -3.76 8.69 -8.23
CA MET A 57 -3.94 7.84 -9.42
C MET A 57 -4.71 6.56 -9.09
N PHE A 58 -4.33 5.87 -8.01
CA PHE A 58 -5.02 4.66 -7.54
C PHE A 58 -6.50 4.93 -7.24
N ASN A 59 -6.81 6.01 -6.53
CA ASN A 59 -8.18 6.38 -6.22
C ASN A 59 -8.98 6.72 -7.49
N GLY A 60 -8.38 7.42 -8.45
CA GLY A 60 -9.01 7.72 -9.73
C GLY A 60 -9.38 6.45 -10.51
N GLU A 61 -8.48 5.48 -10.61
CA GLU A 61 -8.78 4.20 -11.26
C GLU A 61 -9.80 3.37 -10.47
N ALA A 62 -9.77 3.39 -9.15
CA ALA A 62 -10.77 2.72 -8.32
C ALA A 62 -12.18 3.30 -8.54
N ASP A 63 -12.30 4.62 -8.66
CA ASP A 63 -13.57 5.30 -8.93
C ASP A 63 -14.04 5.04 -10.38
N ARG A 64 -13.10 4.96 -11.34
CA ARG A 64 -13.39 4.55 -12.73
C ARG A 64 -13.94 3.14 -12.79
N LEU A 65 -13.28 2.18 -12.12
CA LEU A 65 -13.72 0.80 -12.01
C LEU A 65 -15.12 0.70 -11.38
N LYS A 66 -15.38 1.49 -10.33
CA LYS A 66 -16.72 1.58 -9.73
C LYS A 66 -17.77 1.99 -10.75
N GLY A 67 -17.50 3.04 -11.52
CA GLY A 67 -18.41 3.48 -12.58
C GLY A 67 -18.64 2.42 -13.67
N GLU A 68 -17.60 1.66 -14.02
CA GLU A 68 -17.71 0.54 -14.97
C GLU A 68 -18.61 -0.58 -14.41
N VAL A 69 -18.42 -0.97 -13.15
CA VAL A 69 -19.27 -1.98 -12.46
C VAL A 69 -20.72 -1.51 -12.39
N GLU A 70 -20.98 -0.29 -11.92
CA GLU A 70 -22.33 0.28 -11.88
C GLU A 70 -22.96 0.33 -13.28
N GLY A 71 -22.16 0.68 -14.29
CA GLY A 71 -22.59 0.70 -15.69
C GLY A 71 -22.95 -0.68 -16.25
N VAL A 72 -22.24 -1.73 -15.85
CA VAL A 72 -22.53 -3.13 -16.21
C VAL A 72 -23.79 -3.61 -15.47
N LEU A 73 -23.88 -3.42 -14.16
CA LEU A 73 -25.05 -3.81 -13.37
C LEU A 73 -26.32 -3.10 -13.82
N GLY A 74 -26.21 -1.86 -14.30
CA GLY A 74 -27.32 -1.13 -14.91
C GLY A 74 -27.89 -1.82 -16.17
N ARG A 75 -27.06 -2.55 -16.91
CA ARG A 75 -27.40 -3.17 -18.21
C ARG A 75 -27.64 -4.68 -18.13
N VAL A 76 -27.15 -5.35 -17.11
CA VAL A 76 -27.29 -6.81 -16.96
C VAL A 76 -28.57 -7.14 -16.21
N VAL A 77 -29.21 -8.24 -16.61
CA VAL A 77 -30.29 -8.91 -15.87
C VAL A 77 -29.88 -10.34 -15.58
N LEU A 78 -30.27 -10.83 -14.41
CA LEU A 78 -30.11 -12.24 -14.07
C LEU A 78 -31.33 -13.00 -14.58
N ILE A 79 -31.08 -14.08 -15.30
CA ILE A 79 -32.11 -14.99 -15.78
C ILE A 79 -32.63 -15.75 -14.56
N ASP A 80 -33.95 -15.83 -14.41
CA ASP A 80 -34.54 -16.64 -13.36
C ASP A 80 -34.37 -18.13 -13.71
N VAL A 81 -33.77 -18.86 -12.77
CA VAL A 81 -33.47 -20.30 -12.87
C VAL A 81 -34.31 -21.05 -11.85
N GLU A 82 -34.75 -22.26 -12.17
CA GLU A 82 -35.54 -23.09 -11.26
C GLU A 82 -34.74 -23.49 -10.01
N GLU A 83 -35.43 -23.54 -8.87
CA GLU A 83 -34.83 -23.93 -7.60
C GLU A 83 -34.41 -25.41 -7.61
N GLY A 84 -33.12 -25.65 -7.36
CA GLY A 84 -32.53 -26.99 -7.36
C GLY A 84 -31.52 -27.24 -8.50
N ASP A 85 -31.46 -26.36 -9.50
CA ASP A 85 -30.44 -26.41 -10.54
C ASP A 85 -29.09 -25.90 -10.05
N LYS A 86 -27.99 -26.38 -10.64
CA LYS A 86 -26.63 -25.91 -10.30
C LYS A 86 -26.46 -24.41 -10.54
N GLU A 87 -27.14 -23.89 -11.55
CA GLU A 87 -27.17 -22.48 -11.93
C GLU A 87 -27.94 -21.62 -10.92
N TRP A 88 -28.88 -22.20 -10.16
CA TRP A 88 -29.62 -21.48 -9.11
C TRP A 88 -28.71 -21.01 -7.97
N VAL A 89 -27.77 -21.86 -7.54
CA VAL A 89 -26.79 -21.52 -6.50
C VAL A 89 -25.94 -20.33 -6.96
N LEU A 90 -25.53 -20.35 -8.22
CA LEU A 90 -24.73 -19.28 -8.81
C LEU A 90 -25.54 -17.98 -8.93
N VAL A 91 -26.75 -18.02 -9.48
CA VAL A 91 -27.64 -16.85 -9.60
C VAL A 91 -27.91 -16.21 -8.25
N ASN A 92 -28.20 -16.99 -7.21
CA ASN A 92 -28.40 -16.44 -5.86
C ASN A 92 -27.12 -15.88 -5.27
N GLY A 93 -25.97 -16.54 -5.45
CA GLY A 93 -24.68 -16.03 -5.03
C GLY A 93 -24.33 -14.68 -5.67
N ILE A 94 -24.74 -14.46 -6.92
CA ILE A 94 -24.62 -13.15 -7.60
C ILE A 94 -25.61 -12.15 -6.99
N LYS A 95 -26.90 -12.50 -6.83
CA LYS A 95 -27.94 -11.62 -6.26
C LYS A 95 -27.54 -11.10 -4.87
N GLU A 96 -27.03 -11.97 -4.00
CA GLU A 96 -26.58 -11.59 -2.65
C GLU A 96 -25.44 -10.57 -2.69
N ARG A 97 -24.45 -10.77 -3.56
CA ARG A 97 -23.30 -9.86 -3.68
C ARG A 97 -23.67 -8.53 -4.35
N ILE A 98 -24.56 -8.55 -5.33
CA ILE A 98 -25.11 -7.31 -5.90
C ILE A 98 -25.84 -6.53 -4.82
N TRP A 99 -26.70 -7.19 -4.02
CA TRP A 99 -27.39 -6.51 -2.92
C TRP A 99 -26.39 -5.98 -1.88
N GLY A 100 -25.41 -6.78 -1.47
CA GLY A 100 -24.34 -6.32 -0.57
C GLY A 100 -23.64 -5.06 -1.11
N TYR A 101 -23.29 -5.07 -2.39
CA TYR A 101 -22.70 -3.91 -3.06
C TYR A 101 -23.64 -2.70 -3.14
N GLU A 102 -24.91 -2.88 -3.50
CA GLU A 102 -25.88 -1.78 -3.59
C GLU A 102 -26.22 -1.17 -2.22
N GLY A 103 -26.24 -2.00 -1.17
CA GLY A 103 -26.52 -1.58 0.20
C GLY A 103 -25.37 -0.82 0.84
N GLU A 104 -24.14 -1.30 0.69
CA GLU A 104 -22.96 -0.69 1.31
C GLU A 104 -22.28 0.36 0.41
N ARG A 105 -22.34 0.15 -0.90
CA ARG A 105 -21.58 0.89 -1.93
C ARG A 105 -20.09 1.03 -1.60
N SER A 106 -19.55 0.01 -0.91
CA SER A 106 -18.18 -0.05 -0.43
C SER A 106 -17.26 -0.64 -1.51
N ARG A 107 -15.97 -0.25 -1.47
CA ARG A 107 -14.95 -0.84 -2.36
C ARG A 107 -14.73 -2.33 -2.07
N SER A 108 -14.89 -2.77 -0.82
CA SER A 108 -14.78 -4.19 -0.45
C SER A 108 -15.87 -5.01 -1.11
N ALA A 109 -17.14 -4.61 -0.94
CA ALA A 109 -18.27 -5.32 -1.55
C ALA A 109 -18.18 -5.34 -3.08
N MET A 110 -17.66 -4.28 -3.69
CA MET A 110 -17.39 -4.24 -5.13
C MET A 110 -16.35 -5.28 -5.55
N LEU A 111 -15.24 -5.40 -4.82
CA LEU A 111 -14.19 -6.37 -5.11
C LEU A 111 -14.68 -7.80 -4.90
N GLU A 112 -15.45 -8.05 -3.83
CA GLU A 112 -16.08 -9.35 -3.58
C GLU A 112 -17.03 -9.77 -4.70
N LEU A 113 -17.80 -8.81 -5.24
CA LEU A 113 -18.63 -9.05 -6.42
C LEU A 113 -17.79 -9.35 -7.66
N ILE A 114 -16.76 -8.53 -7.96
CA ILE A 114 -15.87 -8.74 -9.11
C ILE A 114 -15.17 -10.10 -9.03
N GLU A 115 -14.63 -10.45 -7.86
CA GLU A 115 -13.90 -11.70 -7.64
C GLU A 115 -14.83 -12.90 -7.84
N PHE A 116 -16.05 -12.84 -7.31
CA PHE A 116 -17.04 -13.89 -7.50
C PHE A 116 -17.43 -14.06 -8.97
N LEU A 117 -17.64 -12.96 -9.70
CA LEU A 117 -17.93 -13.00 -11.13
C LEU A 117 -16.74 -13.52 -11.95
N ALA A 118 -15.51 -13.17 -11.57
CA ALA A 118 -14.30 -13.65 -12.22
C ALA A 118 -14.12 -15.16 -12.04
N GLU A 119 -14.31 -15.66 -10.81
CA GLU A 119 -14.22 -17.09 -10.47
C GLU A 119 -15.21 -17.93 -11.28
N HIS A 120 -16.40 -17.40 -11.56
CA HIS A 120 -17.48 -18.11 -12.26
C HIS A 120 -17.66 -17.63 -13.71
N SER A 121 -16.68 -16.93 -14.27
CA SER A 121 -16.79 -16.25 -15.57
C SER A 121 -17.18 -17.17 -16.74
N SER A 122 -16.80 -18.45 -16.69
CA SER A 122 -17.17 -19.45 -17.70
C SER A 122 -18.66 -19.80 -17.72
N ASP A 123 -19.33 -19.63 -16.58
CA ASP A 123 -20.69 -20.12 -16.35
C ASP A 123 -21.72 -18.98 -16.44
N LEU A 124 -21.26 -17.72 -16.56
CA LEU A 124 -22.13 -16.54 -16.59
C LEU A 124 -23.02 -16.47 -17.84
N GLY A 125 -22.61 -17.07 -18.96
CA GLY A 125 -23.30 -16.93 -20.25
C GLY A 125 -24.72 -17.51 -20.29
N GLY A 126 -25.03 -18.46 -19.40
CA GLY A 126 -26.38 -19.05 -19.26
C GLY A 126 -27.28 -18.34 -18.24
N ILE A 127 -26.72 -17.42 -17.46
CA ILE A 127 -27.39 -16.84 -16.28
C ILE A 127 -27.46 -15.31 -16.28
N MET A 128 -26.61 -14.65 -17.07
CA MET A 128 -26.59 -13.20 -17.26
C MET A 128 -27.03 -12.85 -18.67
N GLY A 129 -28.11 -12.08 -18.78
CA GLY A 129 -28.57 -11.46 -20.02
C GLY A 129 -28.32 -9.95 -20.02
N LEU A 130 -28.42 -9.33 -21.18
CA LEU A 130 -28.51 -7.86 -21.29
C LEU A 130 -29.98 -7.45 -21.21
N LYS A 131 -30.27 -6.31 -20.60
CA LYS A 131 -31.58 -5.66 -20.70
C LYS A 131 -31.81 -5.30 -22.17
N ASP A 132 -32.95 -5.71 -22.70
CA ASP A 132 -33.42 -5.22 -24.00
C ASP A 132 -33.56 -3.69 -23.93
N GLU A 133 -32.99 -2.97 -24.91
CA GLU A 133 -33.09 -1.50 -25.04
C GLU A 133 -34.51 -1.04 -25.39
#